data_AF-A0A142YP64-F1
#
_entry.id   AF-A0A142YP64-F1
#
_cell.length_a   1.000
_cell.length_b   1.000
_cell.length_c   1.000
_cell.angle_alpha   90.00
_cell.angle_beta   90.00
_cell.angle_gamma   90.00
#
_symmetry.space_group_name_H-M   'P 1'
#
loop_
_entity.id
_entity.type
_entity.pdbx_description
1 polymer ?
#
loop_
_entity_poly.entity_id
_entity_poly.type
_entity_poly.pdbx_seq_one_letter_code
_entity_poly.pdbx_strand_id
1 'polypeptide(L)'
;MRLPGRRDDASRPRADDEPLTDALDRVALEACVGGPLYPGIEAGDSILGDASRYEEGEAFRLSHGAVLPGEVTQANAVPWQADFMACRWEETSGPRLRRLAWWPAQRPDDVFPAVGATEMVPWARGLGEDFQDMVDKWDRLGVVVDKGNDAPFFVEVDRDEESLGP
;
A
#
# COMPACT_ATOMS: atom_id res chain seq x y z
N MET A 1 5.89 -8.14 -32.46
CA MET A 1 5.67 -6.67 -32.50
C MET A 1 5.41 -6.22 -31.07
N ARG A 2 6.45 -5.79 -30.34
CA ARG A 2 6.35 -5.29 -28.95
C ARG A 2 6.04 -3.79 -29.02
N LEU A 3 5.02 -3.34 -28.30
CA LEU A 3 4.71 -1.92 -28.17
C LEU A 3 5.79 -1.26 -27.28
N PRO A 4 6.39 -0.14 -27.71
CA PRO A 4 7.35 0.59 -26.88
C PRO A 4 6.57 1.39 -25.82
N GLY A 5 6.85 1.18 -24.53
CA GLY A 5 6.37 2.08 -23.47
C GLY A 5 5.77 1.44 -22.21
N ARG A 6 5.71 0.11 -22.07
CA ARG A 6 5.44 -0.48 -20.75
C ARG A 6 6.69 -0.30 -19.90
N ARG A 7 6.64 0.61 -18.92
CA ARG A 7 7.58 0.59 -17.81
C ARG A 7 7.26 -0.67 -17.04
N ASP A 8 8.09 -1.68 -17.22
CA ASP A 8 8.12 -2.84 -16.35
C ASP A 8 8.73 -2.34 -15.03
N ASP A 9 7.89 -1.95 -14.08
CA ASP A 9 8.35 -1.46 -12.77
C ASP A 9 9.18 -2.53 -12.03
N ALA A 10 8.95 -3.80 -12.37
CA ALA A 10 9.69 -4.97 -11.91
C ALA A 10 11.05 -5.20 -12.61
N SER A 11 11.40 -4.42 -13.64
CA SER A 11 12.66 -4.55 -14.37
C SER A 11 13.55 -3.32 -14.27
N ARG A 12 13.44 -2.52 -13.19
CA ARG A 12 14.55 -1.62 -12.84
C ARG A 12 15.82 -2.46 -12.84
N PRO A 13 16.89 -2.05 -13.55
CA PRO A 13 18.16 -2.74 -13.43
C PRO A 13 18.48 -2.78 -11.94
N ARG A 14 18.79 -3.97 -11.40
CA ARG A 14 19.48 -4.03 -10.12
C ARG A 14 20.66 -3.10 -10.27
N ALA A 15 20.71 -2.08 -9.43
CA ALA A 15 21.80 -1.15 -9.43
C ALA A 15 23.02 -1.94 -8.94
N ASP A 16 23.70 -2.62 -9.86
CA ASP A 16 24.88 -3.42 -9.55
C ASP A 16 26.04 -2.54 -9.00
N ASP A 17 25.85 -1.21 -9.02
CA ASP A 17 26.73 -0.17 -8.46
C ASP A 17 26.17 0.54 -7.20
N GLU A 18 25.01 0.15 -6.64
CA GLU A 18 24.45 0.77 -5.43
C GLU A 18 25.24 0.34 -4.18
N PRO A 19 25.70 1.29 -3.33
CA PRO A 19 26.28 0.93 -2.04
C PRO A 19 25.32 0.08 -1.20
N LEU A 20 25.85 -0.93 -0.49
CA LEU A 20 25.02 -1.83 0.32
C LEU A 20 24.14 -1.09 1.34
N THR A 21 24.63 0.00 1.91
CA THR A 21 23.86 0.84 2.86
C THR A 21 22.60 1.38 2.20
N ASP A 22 22.75 1.96 1.01
CA ASP A 22 21.67 2.60 0.26
C ASP A 22 20.67 1.54 -0.21
N ALA A 23 21.17 0.36 -0.60
CA ALA A 23 20.32 -0.78 -0.93
C ALA A 23 19.48 -1.26 0.26
N LEU A 24 20.03 -1.25 1.48
CA LEU A 24 19.29 -1.62 2.69
C LEU A 24 18.23 -0.57 3.04
N ASP A 25 18.58 0.72 2.96
CA ASP A 25 17.63 1.81 3.17
C ASP A 25 16.49 1.76 2.15
N ARG A 26 16.83 1.54 0.87
CA ARG A 26 15.85 1.37 -0.20
C ARG A 26 14.94 0.17 0.04
N VAL A 27 15.49 -1.01 0.34
CA VAL A 27 14.67 -2.22 0.56
C VAL A 27 13.73 -2.05 1.76
N ALA A 28 14.13 -1.32 2.79
CA ALA A 28 13.27 -1.03 3.93
C ALA A 28 12.08 -0.11 3.57
N LEU A 29 12.28 0.83 2.64
CA LEU A 29 11.30 1.88 2.33
C LEU A 29 10.52 1.65 1.03
N GLU A 30 11.04 0.89 0.08
CA GLU A 30 10.47 0.77 -1.28
C GLU A 30 9.08 0.12 -1.32
N ALA A 31 8.73 -0.63 -0.27
CA ALA A 31 7.41 -1.23 -0.10
C ALA A 31 6.39 -0.29 0.59
N CYS A 32 6.84 0.83 1.16
CA CYS A 32 5.97 1.77 1.89
C CYS A 32 5.28 2.76 0.94
N VAL A 33 4.18 3.34 1.41
CA VAL A 33 3.48 4.43 0.72
C VAL A 33 4.35 5.70 0.66
N GLY A 34 4.47 6.30 -0.52
CA GLY A 34 5.20 7.57 -0.74
C GLY A 34 4.34 8.81 -1.04
N GLY A 35 3.05 8.67 -1.37
CA GLY A 35 2.13 9.79 -1.70
C GLY A 35 1.18 9.52 -2.90
N PRO A 36 -0.14 9.84 -2.82
CA PRO A 36 -0.77 10.86 -1.97
C PRO A 36 -0.98 10.46 -0.50
N LEU A 37 -0.89 11.45 0.39
CA LEU A 37 -0.94 11.27 1.85
C LEU A 37 -2.18 11.96 2.43
N TYR A 38 -3.11 11.18 2.98
CA TYR A 38 -4.31 11.68 3.67
C TYR A 38 -4.90 10.63 4.65
N PRO A 39 -4.25 10.35 5.79
CA PRO A 39 -2.93 10.85 6.22
C PRO A 39 -1.74 10.04 5.67
N GLY A 40 -1.96 8.81 5.20
CA GLY A 40 -0.93 7.86 4.78
C GLY A 40 -1.32 6.42 5.17
N ILE A 41 -0.37 5.48 5.09
CA ILE A 41 -0.50 4.12 5.65
C ILE A 41 0.55 3.93 6.77
N GLU A 42 1.84 3.93 6.43
CA GLU A 42 2.91 3.67 7.40
C GLU A 42 3.37 4.93 8.14
N ALA A 43 3.44 6.07 7.46
CA ALA A 43 3.87 7.36 8.01
C ALA A 43 3.04 8.52 7.45
N GLY A 44 2.93 9.59 8.24
CA GLY A 44 2.16 10.77 7.86
C GLY A 44 2.95 11.80 7.05
N ASP A 45 2.22 12.67 6.35
CA ASP A 45 2.75 13.79 5.56
C ASP A 45 3.68 14.72 6.34
N SER A 46 3.45 14.87 7.65
CA SER A 46 4.26 15.75 8.52
C SER A 46 5.74 15.34 8.64
N ILE A 47 6.08 14.09 8.27
CA ILE A 47 7.47 13.62 8.20
C ILE A 47 7.92 13.52 6.74
N LEU A 48 7.14 12.83 5.89
CA LEU A 48 7.57 12.50 4.54
C LEU A 48 7.75 13.74 3.65
N GLY A 49 6.95 14.79 3.86
CA GLY A 49 6.99 16.02 3.07
C GLY A 49 7.95 17.10 3.58
N ASP A 50 8.56 16.93 4.75
CA ASP A 50 9.32 17.99 5.43
C ASP A 50 10.81 17.65 5.54
N ALA A 51 11.61 18.23 4.65
CA ALA A 51 13.06 18.06 4.64
C ALA A 51 13.75 18.48 5.95
N SER A 52 13.14 19.35 6.77
CA SER A 52 13.71 19.75 8.06
C SER A 52 13.66 18.65 9.12
N ARG A 53 12.92 17.56 8.86
CA ARG A 53 12.86 16.37 9.73
C ARG A 53 14.00 15.38 9.47
N TYR A 54 14.89 15.67 8.51
CA TYR A 54 16.02 14.83 8.16
C TYR A 54 17.36 15.51 8.49
N GLU A 55 18.40 14.73 8.75
CA GLU A 55 19.76 15.25 8.97
C GLU A 55 20.32 15.87 7.67
N GLU A 56 20.97 17.02 7.79
CA GLU A 56 21.51 17.74 6.64
C GLU A 56 22.65 16.94 5.99
N GLY A 57 22.53 16.66 4.69
CA GLY A 57 23.52 15.91 3.92
C GLY A 57 23.43 14.38 4.07
N GLU A 58 22.49 13.86 4.87
CA GLU A 58 22.27 12.43 5.05
C GLU A 58 20.84 12.06 4.62
N ALA A 59 20.70 11.62 3.36
CA ALA A 59 19.40 11.21 2.82
C ALA A 59 18.77 10.08 3.66
N PHE A 60 17.46 10.13 3.84
CA PHE A 60 16.66 9.13 4.57
C PHE A 60 16.97 8.98 6.07
N ARG A 61 17.84 9.82 6.65
CA ARG A 61 18.11 9.80 8.09
C ARG A 61 17.24 10.83 8.82
N LEU A 62 16.34 10.35 9.67
CA LEU A 62 15.56 11.23 10.53
C LEU A 62 16.45 11.97 11.53
N SER A 63 16.17 13.25 11.74
CA SER A 63 16.93 14.05 12.69
C SER A 63 16.54 13.75 14.13
N HIS A 64 17.53 13.42 14.96
CA HIS A 64 17.29 13.08 16.37
C HIS A 64 16.93 14.32 17.22
N GLY A 65 17.23 15.52 16.71
CA GLY A 65 16.85 16.79 17.34
C GLY A 65 15.50 17.32 16.87
N ALA A 66 15.03 16.91 15.69
CA ALA A 66 13.81 17.44 15.08
C ALA A 66 12.65 16.43 15.02
N VAL A 67 12.88 15.14 15.27
CA VAL A 67 11.84 14.10 15.29
C VAL A 67 11.82 13.43 16.66
N LEU A 68 10.70 13.58 17.36
CA LEU A 68 10.44 12.96 18.65
C LEU A 68 9.80 11.57 18.50
N PRO A 69 9.93 10.70 19.52
CA PRO A 69 9.23 9.41 19.53
C PRO A 69 7.72 9.58 19.30
N GLY A 70 7.18 8.83 18.33
CA GLY A 70 5.77 8.86 17.94
C GLY A 70 5.46 9.80 16.78
N GLU A 71 6.30 10.79 16.44
CA GLU A 71 5.96 11.78 15.40
C GLU A 71 5.85 11.19 13.98
N VAL A 72 6.45 10.03 13.73
CA VAL A 72 6.35 9.32 12.43
C VAL A 72 4.93 8.85 12.15
N THR A 73 4.22 8.38 13.19
CA THR A 73 2.89 7.77 13.06
C THR A 73 1.78 8.61 13.70
N GLN A 74 2.11 9.73 14.36
CA GLN A 74 1.15 10.54 15.14
C GLN A 74 -0.03 11.07 14.32
N ALA A 75 0.15 11.23 13.01
CA ALA A 75 -0.87 11.76 12.12
C ALA A 75 -1.84 10.68 11.61
N ASN A 76 -1.49 9.40 11.78
CA ASN A 76 -2.35 8.29 11.38
C ASN A 76 -3.54 8.18 12.34
N ALA A 77 -4.63 7.58 11.86
CA ALA A 77 -5.81 7.34 12.65
C ALA A 77 -5.51 6.44 13.86
N VAL A 78 -6.24 6.72 14.95
CA VAL A 78 -6.25 5.90 16.15
C VAL A 78 -7.67 5.37 16.34
N PRO A 79 -7.95 4.09 15.98
CA PRO A 79 -7.01 3.06 15.54
C PRO A 79 -6.71 3.09 14.02
N TRP A 80 -5.58 2.49 13.61
CA TRP A 80 -5.09 2.52 12.21
C TRP A 80 -6.04 1.84 11.21
N GLN A 81 -6.87 0.91 11.69
CA GLN A 81 -7.91 0.24 10.89
C GLN A 81 -8.90 1.23 10.28
N ALA A 82 -9.06 2.43 10.87
CA ALA A 82 -9.90 3.46 10.28
C ALA A 82 -9.32 3.99 8.96
N ASP A 83 -8.02 4.34 8.94
CA ASP A 83 -7.34 4.72 7.69
C ASP A 83 -7.37 3.57 6.69
N PHE A 84 -7.11 2.34 7.14
CA PHE A 84 -7.09 1.17 6.27
C PHE A 84 -8.45 0.86 5.62
N MET A 85 -9.55 1.10 6.33
CA MET A 85 -10.91 0.96 5.78
C MET A 85 -11.27 2.08 4.80
N ALA A 86 -10.81 3.31 5.07
CA ALA A 86 -11.07 4.48 4.22
C ALA A 86 -10.17 4.52 2.97
N CYS A 87 -9.00 3.89 3.01
CA CYS A 87 -8.03 3.82 1.91
C CYS A 87 -8.49 2.86 0.80
N ARG A 88 -9.61 3.19 0.17
CA ARG A 88 -10.30 2.39 -0.85
C ARG A 88 -10.66 3.24 -2.06
N TRP A 89 -11.28 2.64 -3.07
CA TRP A 89 -11.86 3.39 -4.18
C TRP A 89 -12.79 4.51 -3.71
N GLU A 90 -12.57 5.71 -4.23
CA GLU A 90 -13.50 6.82 -4.15
C GLU A 90 -14.17 7.06 -5.50
N GLU A 91 -15.48 7.26 -5.45
CA GLU A 91 -16.23 7.77 -6.59
C GLU A 91 -16.21 9.30 -6.56
N THR A 92 -15.48 9.91 -7.49
CA THR A 92 -15.45 11.38 -7.56
C THR A 92 -16.62 11.91 -8.37
N SER A 93 -17.41 12.84 -7.81
CA SER A 93 -18.42 13.59 -8.54
C SER A 93 -17.75 14.68 -9.39
N GLY A 94 -17.77 14.53 -10.71
CA GLY A 94 -17.21 15.51 -11.65
C GLY A 94 -17.64 15.24 -13.09
N PRO A 95 -17.27 16.09 -14.07
CA PRO A 95 -17.66 15.92 -15.47
C PRO A 95 -17.11 14.64 -16.13
N ARG A 96 -16.23 13.91 -15.44
CA ARG A 96 -15.91 12.51 -15.71
C ARG A 96 -15.97 11.76 -14.38
N LEU A 97 -16.89 10.79 -14.26
CA LEU A 97 -16.82 9.78 -13.20
C LEU A 97 -15.45 9.10 -13.31
N ARG A 98 -14.68 9.19 -12.23
CA ARG A 98 -13.46 8.41 -12.04
C ARG A 98 -13.63 7.67 -10.73
N ARG A 99 -13.46 6.34 -10.80
CA ARG A 99 -13.12 5.53 -9.64
C ARG A 99 -11.62 5.77 -9.42
N LEU A 100 -11.24 6.39 -8.31
CA LEU A 100 -9.83 6.65 -7.96
C LEU A 100 -9.45 5.83 -6.74
N ALA A 101 -8.35 5.08 -6.82
CA ALA A 101 -7.84 4.32 -5.69
C ALA A 101 -6.76 5.14 -4.99
N TRP A 102 -6.72 5.04 -3.67
CA TRP A 102 -5.64 5.60 -2.86
C TRP A 102 -4.37 4.76 -2.97
N TRP A 103 -4.35 3.57 -2.33
CA TRP A 103 -3.17 2.72 -2.25
C TRP A 103 -3.45 1.24 -2.50
N PRO A 104 -3.80 0.84 -3.74
CA PRO A 104 -4.19 -0.53 -4.04
C PRO A 104 -3.05 -1.55 -3.87
N ALA A 105 -1.79 -1.11 -3.77
CA ALA A 105 -0.65 -1.98 -3.51
C ALA A 105 -0.51 -2.36 -2.03
N GLN A 106 -0.75 -1.42 -1.10
CA GLN A 106 -0.71 -1.67 0.35
C GLN A 106 -2.06 -2.14 0.91
N ARG A 107 -3.16 -1.67 0.32
CA ARG A 107 -4.54 -2.03 0.66
C ARG A 107 -5.28 -2.34 -0.64
N PRO A 108 -5.37 -3.61 -1.06
CA PRO A 108 -6.06 -3.98 -2.30
C PRO A 108 -7.53 -3.56 -2.29
N ASP A 109 -8.03 -3.12 -3.42
CA ASP A 109 -9.46 -2.83 -3.56
C ASP A 109 -10.24 -3.99 -4.17
N ASP A 110 -9.73 -4.51 -5.29
CA ASP A 110 -10.28 -5.66 -6.00
C ASP A 110 -9.14 -6.66 -6.23
N VAL A 111 -9.45 -7.96 -6.17
CA VAL A 111 -8.47 -9.06 -6.27
C VAL A 111 -9.01 -10.20 -7.11
N PHE A 112 -8.11 -10.99 -7.70
CA PHE A 112 -8.51 -12.29 -8.27
C PHE A 112 -8.63 -13.32 -7.14
N PRO A 113 -9.78 -14.01 -7.01
CA PRO A 113 -9.98 -14.97 -5.92
C PRO A 113 -9.23 -16.29 -6.15
N ALA A 114 -8.83 -16.60 -7.38
CA ALA A 114 -8.10 -17.82 -7.72
C ALA A 114 -7.33 -17.67 -9.04
N VAL A 115 -6.37 -18.57 -9.25
CA VAL A 115 -5.60 -18.64 -10.50
C VAL A 115 -6.56 -18.93 -11.66
N GLY A 116 -6.47 -18.12 -12.71
CA GLY A 116 -7.32 -18.26 -13.90
C GLY A 116 -8.72 -17.64 -13.78
N ALA A 117 -9.05 -17.00 -12.65
CA ALA A 117 -10.25 -16.18 -12.55
C ALA A 117 -10.22 -15.06 -13.59
N THR A 118 -11.35 -14.84 -14.27
CA THR A 118 -11.49 -13.78 -15.29
C THR A 118 -12.11 -12.50 -14.75
N GLU A 119 -12.64 -12.55 -13.54
CA GLU A 119 -13.28 -11.42 -12.86
C GLU A 119 -12.61 -11.21 -11.50
N MET A 120 -12.42 -9.93 -11.15
CA MET A 120 -11.94 -9.53 -9.84
C MET A 120 -13.14 -9.28 -8.93
N VAL A 121 -12.97 -9.57 -7.64
CA VAL A 121 -13.97 -9.32 -6.60
C VAL A 121 -13.43 -8.29 -5.61
N PRO A 122 -14.29 -7.55 -4.90
CA PRO A 122 -13.83 -6.64 -3.85
C PRO A 122 -13.01 -7.41 -2.80
N TRP A 123 -11.83 -6.89 -2.46
CA TRP A 123 -10.94 -7.50 -1.48
C TRP A 123 -11.54 -7.47 -0.07
N ALA A 124 -12.08 -6.32 0.32
CA ALA A 124 -12.75 -6.12 1.60
C ALA A 124 -14.21 -6.63 1.63
N ARG A 125 -14.62 -7.49 0.70
CA ARG A 125 -15.97 -8.08 0.70
C ARG A 125 -16.26 -8.77 2.05
N GLY A 126 -17.52 -8.88 2.44
CA GLY A 126 -17.90 -9.48 3.72
C GLY A 126 -17.72 -8.58 4.95
N LEU A 127 -16.94 -7.50 4.85
CA LEU A 127 -16.97 -6.41 5.81
C LEU A 127 -18.13 -5.47 5.48
N GLY A 128 -18.81 -4.94 6.51
CA GLY A 128 -19.78 -3.88 6.36
C GLY A 128 -19.11 -2.52 6.09
N GLU A 129 -19.93 -1.47 6.04
CA GLU A 129 -19.43 -0.08 5.87
C GLU A 129 -18.91 0.54 7.18
N ASP A 130 -19.06 -0.16 8.31
CA ASP A 130 -18.63 0.31 9.62
C ASP A 130 -17.10 0.15 9.78
N PHE A 131 -16.45 1.17 10.31
CA PHE A 131 -15.02 1.10 10.67
C PHE A 131 -14.75 0.03 11.72
N GLN A 132 -15.72 -0.29 12.59
CA GLN A 132 -15.56 -1.31 13.62
C GLN A 132 -15.32 -2.71 13.01
N ASP A 133 -15.88 -3.02 11.85
CA ASP A 133 -15.64 -4.31 11.19
C ASP A 133 -14.17 -4.49 10.81
N MET A 134 -13.51 -3.43 10.34
CA MET A 134 -12.07 -3.48 10.07
C MET A 134 -11.27 -3.64 11.36
N VAL A 135 -11.68 -2.98 12.45
CA VAL A 135 -11.04 -3.16 13.76
C VAL A 135 -11.09 -4.62 14.20
N ASP A 136 -12.25 -5.25 14.05
CA ASP A 136 -12.51 -6.59 14.57
C ASP A 136 -12.04 -7.73 13.66
N LYS A 137 -11.90 -7.48 12.35
CA LYS A 137 -11.72 -8.54 11.33
C LYS A 137 -10.61 -8.28 10.31
N TRP A 138 -9.75 -7.27 10.47
CA TRP A 138 -8.66 -7.01 9.52
C TRP A 138 -7.76 -8.24 9.28
N ASP A 139 -7.58 -9.08 10.30
CA ASP A 139 -6.77 -10.31 10.28
C ASP A 139 -7.43 -11.45 9.49
N ARG A 140 -8.68 -11.25 9.01
CA ARG A 140 -9.48 -12.23 8.27
C ARG A 140 -9.41 -12.02 6.76
N LEU A 141 -8.92 -10.86 6.32
CA LEU A 141 -8.75 -10.53 4.91
C LEU A 141 -7.60 -11.33 4.31
N GLY A 142 -7.72 -11.70 3.04
CA GLY A 142 -6.68 -12.45 2.36
C GLY A 142 -5.47 -11.59 1.97
N VAL A 143 -4.35 -12.23 1.69
CA VAL A 143 -3.13 -11.58 1.21
C VAL A 143 -2.98 -11.83 -0.28
N VAL A 144 -2.50 -10.83 -1.03
CA VAL A 144 -2.29 -10.95 -2.47
C VAL A 144 -0.89 -11.50 -2.74
N VAL A 145 -0.82 -12.67 -3.38
CA VAL A 145 0.45 -13.38 -3.66
C VAL A 145 0.54 -13.76 -5.13
N ASP A 146 1.73 -13.68 -5.70
CA ASP A 146 2.00 -14.21 -7.04
C ASP A 146 1.94 -15.75 -7.03
N LYS A 147 1.03 -16.30 -7.84
CA LYS A 147 0.86 -17.73 -8.09
C LYS A 147 0.98 -18.06 -9.59
N GLY A 148 1.56 -17.14 -10.36
CA GLY A 148 1.86 -17.35 -11.77
C GLY A 148 2.99 -18.38 -11.97
N ASN A 149 2.91 -19.15 -13.05
CA ASN A 149 3.98 -20.07 -13.46
C ASN A 149 4.96 -19.37 -14.43
N ASP A 150 4.49 -19.11 -15.66
CA ASP A 150 5.31 -18.52 -16.73
C ASP A 150 5.26 -16.98 -16.75
N ALA A 151 4.22 -16.40 -16.16
CA ALA A 151 4.03 -14.96 -16.01
C ALA A 151 3.32 -14.67 -14.67
N PRO A 152 3.60 -13.52 -14.02
CA PRO A 152 2.99 -13.19 -12.73
C PRO A 152 1.46 -13.22 -12.80
N PHE A 153 0.83 -13.87 -11.82
CA PHE A 153 -0.61 -13.91 -11.64
C PHE A 153 -0.93 -13.80 -10.14
N PHE A 154 -1.32 -12.59 -9.72
CA PHE A 154 -1.56 -12.25 -8.32
C PHE A 154 -2.97 -12.62 -7.90
N VAL A 155 -3.09 -13.41 -6.83
CA VAL A 155 -4.37 -13.90 -6.29
C VAL A 155 -4.44 -13.69 -4.79
N GLU A 156 -5.66 -13.53 -4.30
CA GLU A 156 -5.94 -13.56 -2.87
C GLU A 156 -5.74 -14.99 -2.33
N VAL A 157 -5.02 -15.11 -1.21
CA VAL A 157 -4.82 -16.36 -0.46
C VAL A 157 -5.06 -16.14 1.02
N ASP A 158 -5.26 -17.22 1.78
CA ASP A 158 -5.36 -17.23 3.25
C ASP A 158 -6.50 -16.37 3.83
N ARG A 159 -7.50 -16.02 3.02
CA ARG A 159 -8.73 -15.37 3.46
C ARG A 159 -9.54 -16.31 4.36
N ASP A 160 -10.07 -15.79 5.47
CA ASP A 160 -11.01 -16.51 6.32
C ASP A 160 -12.45 -16.40 5.78
N GLU A 161 -12.80 -17.33 4.89
CA GLU A 161 -14.14 -17.43 4.29
C GLU A 161 -15.24 -17.78 5.31
N GLU A 162 -14.92 -18.42 6.45
CA GLU A 162 -15.91 -18.74 7.47
C GLU A 162 -16.38 -17.46 8.17
N SER A 163 -15.46 -16.55 8.45
CA SER A 163 -15.75 -15.29 9.13
C SER A 163 -16.30 -14.19 8.20
N LEU A 164 -15.89 -14.17 6.94
CA LEU A 164 -16.23 -13.09 5.99
C LEU A 164 -17.17 -13.50 4.86
N GLY A 165 -17.41 -14.81 4.68
CA GLY A 165 -18.02 -15.33 3.47
C GLY A 165 -17.06 -15.36 2.27
N PRO A 166 -17.54 -15.95 1.15
CA PRO A 166 -16.73 -16.18 -0.04
C PRO A 166 -16.31 -14.88 -0.76
#